data_AF-A0A5B9QY03-F1
#
_entry.id   AF-A0A5B9QY03-F1
#
_cell.length_a   1.000
_cell.length_b   1.000
_cell.length_c   1.000
_cell.angle_alpha   90.00
_cell.angle_beta   90.00
_cell.angle_gamma   90.00
#
_symmetry.space_group_name_H-M   'P 1'
#
loop_
_entity.id
_entity.type
_entity.pdbx_description
1 polymer ?
#
loop_
_entity_poly.entity_id
_entity_poly.type
_entity_poly.pdbx_seq_one_letter_code
_entity_poly.pdbx_strand_id
1 'polypeptide(L)'
;MFRSLFLLTLLPLAGWLVGGKPAMAQVVSLPTQQQFSYRGSVLVPDGGSTYLGGVRRAASGSARRGFGGVPFSSSRGSTLSHSGLSISATIIDHQEIDRQLLGGTPQEFMEAVARERRQSAEQQAAEARSLERGKALVRYARRLAAAGKIEGSRSAYRLAMPLLNEQLRPLAMAEYQRLP
;
A
#
# COMPACT_ATOMS: atom_id res chain seq x y z
N MET A 1 76.87 -71.53 2.91
CA MET A 1 76.84 -72.10 1.55
C MET A 1 75.43 -72.60 1.27
N PHE A 2 74.85 -72.16 0.14
CA PHE A 2 73.73 -72.75 -0.63
C PHE A 2 72.35 -72.88 0.06
N ARG A 3 71.38 -72.00 -0.27
CA ARG A 3 70.42 -72.08 -1.41
C ARG A 3 69.17 -72.90 -1.00
N SER A 4 67.99 -72.28 -0.81
CA SER A 4 67.07 -71.75 -1.83
C SER A 4 66.13 -72.83 -2.42
N LEU A 5 64.83 -72.50 -2.36
CA LEU A 5 63.73 -72.81 -3.28
C LEU A 5 62.85 -74.08 -3.10
N PHE A 6 61.57 -73.80 -2.79
CA PHE A 6 60.32 -74.25 -3.45
C PHE A 6 59.89 -75.74 -3.42
N LEU A 7 58.67 -75.99 -2.89
CA LEU A 7 57.41 -76.26 -3.61
C LEU A 7 56.40 -76.84 -2.59
N LEU A 8 55.30 -76.15 -2.27
CA LEU A 8 53.98 -76.27 -2.90
C LEU A 8 53.09 -77.35 -2.23
N THR A 9 52.29 -76.92 -1.25
CA THR A 9 51.02 -77.57 -0.91
C THR A 9 49.92 -76.51 -0.85
N LEU A 10 48.75 -76.92 -1.31
CA LEU A 10 47.75 -76.13 -2.02
C LEU A 10 46.43 -76.13 -1.23
N LEU A 11 45.77 -74.95 -1.14
CA LEU A 11 44.34 -74.70 -0.88
C LEU A 11 43.76 -74.85 0.56
N PRO A 12 42.65 -74.16 0.91
CA PRO A 12 42.36 -72.71 0.85
C PRO A 12 41.93 -72.14 2.23
N LEU A 13 42.28 -70.89 2.55
CA LEU A 13 41.53 -70.12 3.56
C LEU A 13 40.67 -69.09 2.84
N ALA A 14 39.46 -69.54 2.48
CA ALA A 14 38.39 -68.69 2.03
C ALA A 14 37.94 -67.76 3.17
N GLY A 15 37.69 -66.50 2.82
CA GLY A 15 37.39 -65.40 3.74
C GLY A 15 38.70 -64.67 4.05
N TRP A 16 38.91 -63.43 3.66
CA TRP A 16 38.05 -62.32 3.99
C TRP A 16 38.09 -61.29 2.85
N LEU A 17 37.08 -61.32 1.99
CA LEU A 17 36.72 -60.19 1.12
C LEU A 17 35.31 -59.77 1.51
N VAL A 18 35.15 -59.30 2.74
CA VAL A 18 34.00 -58.47 3.09
C VAL A 18 34.46 -57.04 2.94
N GLY A 19 34.32 -56.52 1.72
CA GLY A 19 34.32 -55.09 1.49
C GLY A 19 33.21 -54.49 2.34
N GLY A 20 33.59 -53.90 3.48
CA GLY A 20 32.70 -53.10 4.28
C GLY A 20 32.20 -51.97 3.40
N LYS A 21 30.92 -52.04 2.99
CA LYS A 21 30.24 -50.90 2.38
C LYS A 21 30.38 -49.75 3.37
N PRO A 22 30.88 -48.56 2.97
CA PRO A 22 30.88 -47.43 3.88
C PRO A 22 29.44 -47.23 4.32
N ALA A 23 29.19 -47.34 5.63
CA ALA A 23 27.89 -47.02 6.19
C ALA A 23 27.57 -45.60 5.75
N MET A 24 26.58 -45.44 4.87
CA MET A 24 26.08 -44.13 4.49
C MET A 24 25.57 -43.48 5.77
N ALA A 25 26.34 -42.54 6.30
CA ALA A 25 25.95 -41.76 7.46
C ALA A 25 24.63 -41.06 7.12
N GLN A 26 23.54 -41.56 7.68
CA GLN A 26 22.22 -40.98 7.48
C GLN A 26 22.21 -39.64 8.20
N VAL A 27 22.28 -38.54 7.43
CA VAL A 27 22.20 -37.18 7.98
C VAL A 27 20.74 -36.90 8.31
N VAL A 28 20.35 -37.16 9.55
CA VAL A 28 19.05 -36.71 10.07
C VAL A 28 19.20 -35.23 10.40
N SER A 29 18.77 -34.36 9.48
CA SER A 29 18.65 -32.93 9.77
C SER A 29 17.35 -32.70 10.53
N LEU A 30 17.45 -32.53 11.85
CA LEU A 30 16.33 -32.03 12.64
C LEU A 30 16.31 -30.51 12.55
N PRO A 31 15.16 -29.88 12.25
CA PRO A 31 15.05 -28.43 12.32
C PRO A 31 15.25 -28.00 13.77
N THR A 32 16.34 -27.27 14.03
CA THR A 32 16.58 -26.66 15.34
C THR A 32 15.83 -25.34 15.40
N GLN A 33 14.64 -25.35 16.01
CA GLN A 33 13.88 -24.13 16.24
C GLN A 33 14.31 -23.49 17.56
N GLN A 34 14.58 -22.19 17.52
CA GLN A 34 14.94 -21.41 18.69
C GLN A 34 13.86 -20.35 18.90
N GLN A 35 13.07 -20.50 19.97
CA GLN A 35 11.99 -19.57 20.30
C GLN A 35 12.36 -18.78 21.55
N PHE A 36 12.32 -17.45 21.43
CA PHE A 36 12.32 -16.54 22.57
C PHE A 36 10.93 -15.91 22.65
N SER A 37 10.32 -15.92 23.84
CA SER A 37 8.98 -15.37 24.07
C SER A 37 8.96 -14.57 25.35
N TYR A 38 8.37 -13.38 25.29
CA TYR A 38 8.14 -12.51 26.44
C TYR A 38 6.62 -12.40 26.67
N ARG A 39 6.18 -12.62 27.92
CA ARG A 39 4.78 -12.47 28.33
C ARG A 39 4.73 -11.59 29.57
N GLY A 40 4.24 -10.37 29.41
CA GLY A 40 4.17 -9.39 30.48
C GLY A 40 3.64 -8.05 29.97
N SER A 41 3.54 -7.09 30.87
CA SER A 41 3.25 -5.70 30.56
C SER A 41 4.51 -4.85 30.68
N VAL A 42 4.63 -3.87 29.79
CA VAL A 42 5.69 -2.88 29.81
C VAL A 42 5.10 -1.48 29.68
N LEU A 43 5.69 -0.54 30.40
CA LEU A 43 5.42 0.88 30.21
C LEU A 43 6.30 1.38 29.06
N VAL A 44 5.66 1.86 27.99
CA VAL A 44 6.35 2.41 26.83
C VAL A 44 5.99 3.89 26.73
N PRO A 45 6.96 4.80 26.58
CA PRO A 45 6.67 6.21 26.36
C PRO A 45 5.97 6.43 25.02
N ASP A 46 5.07 7.42 24.97
CA ASP A 46 4.39 7.80 23.73
C ASP A 46 5.38 8.29 22.67
N GLY A 47 5.31 7.72 21.47
CA GLY A 47 6.25 7.98 20.37
C GLY A 47 7.64 7.38 20.59
N GLY A 48 7.87 6.66 21.69
CA GLY A 48 9.14 6.04 22.01
C GLY A 48 9.15 4.52 21.87
N SER A 49 10.29 3.94 22.20
CA SER A 49 10.49 2.49 22.20
C SER A 49 11.11 2.02 23.49
N THR A 50 10.84 0.76 23.85
CA THR A 50 11.42 0.10 25.02
C THR A 50 11.98 -1.26 24.59
N TYR A 51 13.21 -1.53 25.02
CA TYR A 51 13.87 -2.81 24.77
C TYR A 51 13.41 -3.85 25.79
N LEU A 52 12.85 -4.96 25.31
CA LEU A 52 12.31 -6.03 26.16
C LEU A 52 13.33 -7.11 26.51
N GLY A 53 14.47 -7.12 25.83
CA GLY A 53 15.53 -8.09 26.06
C GLY A 53 15.90 -8.85 24.80
N GLY A 54 16.84 -9.77 24.96
CA GLY A 54 17.38 -10.52 23.84
C GLY A 54 18.30 -11.66 24.29
N VAL A 55 18.57 -12.56 23.35
CA VAL A 55 19.45 -13.71 23.55
C VAL A 55 20.73 -13.51 22.74
N ARG A 56 21.87 -13.67 23.41
CA ARG A 56 23.20 -13.65 22.79
C ARG A 56 23.85 -15.01 22.95
N ARG A 57 24.34 -15.58 21.86
CA ARG A 57 25.05 -16.86 21.86
C ARG A 57 26.38 -16.73 21.14
N ALA A 58 27.41 -17.33 21.73
CA ALA A 58 28.72 -17.48 21.14
C ALA A 58 29.13 -18.94 21.23
N ALA A 59 29.55 -19.53 20.12
CA ALA A 59 30.15 -20.86 20.05
C ALA A 59 31.53 -20.74 19.41
N SER A 60 32.52 -21.41 19.98
CA SER A 60 33.87 -21.49 19.40
C SER A 60 34.33 -22.94 19.44
N GLY A 61 34.83 -23.45 18.33
CA GLY A 61 35.35 -24.81 18.21
C GLY A 61 36.73 -24.80 17.57
N SER A 62 37.59 -25.71 17.99
CA SER A 62 38.84 -25.97 17.29
C SER A 62 39.02 -27.46 17.10
N ALA A 63 39.31 -27.89 15.88
CA ALA A 63 39.67 -29.25 15.55
C ALA A 63 41.17 -29.31 15.27
N ARG A 64 41.89 -30.25 15.92
CA ARG A 64 43.28 -30.56 15.59
C ARG A 64 43.34 -32.00 15.11
N ARG A 65 43.90 -32.24 13.94
CA ARG A 65 44.07 -33.58 13.36
C ARG A 65 45.56 -33.87 13.19
N GLY A 66 46.01 -35.01 13.71
CA GLY A 66 47.41 -35.43 13.75
C GLY A 66 47.54 -36.93 13.98
N PHE A 67 48.71 -37.50 13.63
CA PHE A 67 49.04 -38.91 13.87
C PHE A 67 50.19 -38.97 14.87
N GLY A 68 50.08 -39.80 15.91
CA GLY A 68 51.14 -39.97 16.91
C GLY A 68 51.50 -38.72 17.72
N GLY A 69 50.53 -37.82 17.98
CA GLY A 69 50.77 -36.58 18.74
C GLY A 69 51.37 -35.42 17.92
N VAL A 70 51.66 -35.61 16.63
CA VAL A 70 52.19 -34.57 15.74
C VAL A 70 51.02 -33.88 15.01
N PRO A 71 50.74 -32.58 15.26
CA PRO A 71 49.61 -31.89 14.64
C PRO A 71 49.94 -31.48 13.20
N PHE A 72 49.25 -32.06 12.21
CA PHE A 72 49.43 -31.73 10.79
C PHE A 72 48.34 -30.82 10.22
N SER A 73 47.22 -30.65 10.93
CA SER A 73 46.13 -29.78 10.52
C SER A 73 45.38 -29.23 11.74
N SER A 74 45.07 -27.93 11.72
CA SER A 74 44.21 -27.30 12.72
C SER A 74 43.14 -26.44 12.05
N SER A 75 41.90 -26.59 12.49
CA SER A 75 40.77 -25.75 12.10
C SER A 75 40.22 -25.05 13.34
N ARG A 76 39.81 -23.79 13.20
CA ARG A 76 39.10 -23.02 14.22
C ARG A 76 37.85 -22.44 13.59
N GLY A 77 36.73 -22.55 14.27
CA GLY A 77 35.46 -21.96 13.88
C GLY A 77 34.85 -21.20 15.06
N SER A 78 34.11 -20.14 14.76
CA SER A 78 33.28 -19.47 15.75
C SER A 78 31.93 -19.08 15.14
N THR A 79 30.91 -18.97 15.98
CA THR A 79 29.55 -18.57 15.60
C THR A 79 29.02 -17.63 16.65
N LEU A 80 28.58 -16.45 16.23
CA LEU A 80 27.94 -15.45 17.06
C LEU A 80 26.48 -15.30 16.60
N SER A 81 25.56 -15.24 17.56
CA SER A 81 24.13 -15.04 17.29
C SER A 81 23.56 -14.03 18.28
N HIS A 82 22.82 -13.05 17.75
CA HIS A 82 22.11 -12.04 18.52
C HIS A 82 20.66 -12.00 18.06
N SER A 83 19.73 -12.01 19.01
CA SER A 83 18.31 -11.77 18.80
C SER A 83 17.82 -10.85 19.90
N GLY A 84 17.03 -9.84 19.56
CA GLY A 84 16.49 -8.87 20.50
C GLY A 84 15.06 -8.50 20.14
N LEU A 85 14.32 -8.03 21.14
CA LEU A 85 12.93 -7.62 21.00
C LEU A 85 12.76 -6.20 21.56
N SER A 86 12.15 -5.34 20.77
CA SER A 86 11.77 -3.97 21.15
C SER A 86 10.30 -3.74 20.83
N ILE A 87 9.61 -2.99 21.69
CA ILE A 87 8.23 -2.55 21.43
C ILE A 87 8.22 -1.03 21.33
N SER A 88 7.45 -0.52 20.38
CA SER A 88 7.13 0.90 20.22
C SER A 88 5.63 1.09 20.34
N ALA A 89 5.22 2.17 20.98
CA ALA A 89 3.82 2.57 21.08
C ALA A 89 3.67 4.02 20.62
N THR A 90 2.59 4.29 19.91
CA THR A 90 2.24 5.64 19.45
C THR A 90 0.76 5.85 19.72
N ILE A 91 0.45 6.91 20.45
CA ILE A 91 -0.92 7.35 20.70
C ILE A 91 -1.34 8.26 19.55
N ILE A 92 -2.52 8.00 19.00
CA ILE A 92 -3.07 8.76 17.88
C ILE A 92 -4.21 9.63 18.41
N ASP A 93 -4.04 10.96 18.33
CA ASP A 93 -5.12 11.91 18.59
C ASP A 93 -5.89 12.19 17.28
N HIS A 94 -7.10 11.63 17.19
CA HIS A 94 -7.93 11.81 16.00
C HIS A 94 -8.45 13.24 15.83
N GLN A 95 -8.61 14.00 16.92
CA GLN A 95 -9.12 15.38 16.83
C GLN A 95 -8.09 16.31 16.21
N GLU A 96 -6.82 16.11 16.53
CA GLU A 96 -5.73 16.89 15.96
C GLU A 96 -5.50 16.52 14.49
N ILE A 97 -5.61 15.25 14.11
CA ILE A 97 -5.59 14.81 12.71
C ILE A 97 -6.71 15.48 11.91
N ASP A 98 -7.94 15.44 12.43
CA ASP A 98 -9.08 16.05 11.75
C ASP A 98 -8.90 17.56 11.61
N ARG A 99 -8.34 18.24 12.62
CA ARG A 99 -8.02 19.68 12.54
C ARG A 99 -6.98 19.98 11.45
N GLN A 100 -5.94 19.15 11.33
CA GLN A 100 -4.91 19.30 10.29
C GLN A 100 -5.45 19.01 8.89
N LEU A 101 -6.33 18.01 8.75
CA LEU A 101 -6.97 17.67 7.47
C LEU A 101 -7.99 18.72 7.03
N LEU A 102 -8.79 19.26 7.96
CA LEU A 102 -9.83 20.25 7.67
C LEU A 102 -9.29 21.70 7.64
N GLY A 103 -8.03 21.92 8.05
CA GLY A 103 -7.39 23.23 8.07
C GLY A 103 -7.97 24.21 9.10
N GLY A 104 -8.70 23.71 10.11
CA GLY A 104 -9.43 24.52 11.09
C GLY A 104 -10.24 23.67 12.08
N THR A 105 -11.03 24.33 12.93
CA THR A 105 -11.94 23.60 13.84
C THR A 105 -13.09 22.94 13.08
N PRO A 106 -13.67 21.84 13.59
CA PRO A 106 -14.83 21.21 12.94
C PRO A 106 -16.01 22.17 12.72
N GLN A 107 -16.18 23.15 13.60
CA GLN A 107 -17.23 24.15 13.50
C GLN A 107 -17.01 25.10 12.31
N GLU A 108 -15.79 25.61 12.14
CA GLU A 108 -15.44 26.49 11.01
C GLU A 108 -15.61 25.79 9.66
N PHE A 109 -15.25 24.51 9.57
CA PHE A 109 -15.48 23.71 8.37
C PHE A 109 -16.98 23.59 8.05
N MET A 110 -17.80 23.24 9.05
CA MET A 110 -19.24 23.13 8.86
C MET A 110 -19.89 24.46 8.47
N GLU A 111 -19.39 25.58 9.01
CA GLU A 111 -19.81 26.91 8.57
C GLU A 111 -19.41 27.21 7.13
N ALA A 112 -18.19 26.87 6.71
CA ALA A 112 -17.72 27.07 5.34
C ALA A 112 -18.59 26.29 4.34
N VAL A 113 -18.86 25.01 4.64
CA VAL A 113 -19.75 24.16 3.83
C VAL A 113 -21.18 24.72 3.79
N ALA A 114 -21.69 25.23 4.92
CA ALA A 114 -23.02 25.84 4.97
C ALA A 114 -23.09 27.13 4.13
N ARG A 115 -22.05 27.96 4.14
CA ARG A 115 -21.96 29.17 3.31
C ARG A 115 -21.93 28.82 1.83
N GLU A 116 -21.12 27.85 1.44
CA GLU A 116 -21.03 27.39 0.05
C GLU A 116 -22.38 26.88 -0.46
N ARG A 117 -23.06 26.02 0.31
CA ARG A 117 -24.41 25.53 -0.05
C ARG A 117 -25.43 26.66 -0.22
N ARG A 118 -25.40 27.67 0.65
CA ARG A 118 -26.28 28.85 0.52
C ARG A 118 -25.96 29.62 -0.76
N GLN A 119 -24.69 29.86 -1.05
CA GLN A 119 -24.27 30.54 -2.28
C GLN A 119 -24.68 29.77 -3.53
N SER A 120 -24.49 28.44 -3.57
CA SER A 120 -24.93 27.62 -4.71
C SER A 120 -26.45 27.67 -4.89
N ALA A 121 -27.22 27.62 -3.79
CA ALA A 121 -28.67 27.73 -3.85
C ALA A 121 -29.14 29.10 -4.35
N GLU A 122 -28.50 30.18 -3.92
CA GLU A 122 -28.77 31.54 -4.39
C GLU A 122 -28.44 31.71 -5.88
N GLN A 123 -27.31 31.16 -6.33
CA GLN A 123 -26.92 31.16 -7.74
C GLN A 123 -27.94 30.40 -8.61
N GLN A 124 -28.35 29.20 -8.18
CA GLN A 124 -29.37 28.42 -8.88
C GLN A 124 -30.72 29.15 -8.95
N ALA A 125 -31.13 29.81 -7.86
CA ALA A 125 -32.35 30.61 -7.85
C ALA A 125 -32.26 31.82 -8.79
N ALA A 126 -31.11 32.49 -8.86
CA ALA A 126 -30.88 33.62 -9.76
C ALA A 126 -30.89 33.19 -11.25
N GLU A 127 -30.28 32.04 -11.55
CA GLU A 127 -30.29 31.45 -12.89
C GLU A 127 -31.71 31.05 -13.30
N ALA A 128 -32.46 30.39 -12.42
CA ALA A 128 -33.85 30.02 -12.66
C ALA A 128 -34.72 31.24 -12.98
N ARG A 129 -34.59 32.33 -12.21
CA ARG A 129 -35.32 33.60 -12.47
C ARG A 129 -34.94 34.21 -13.83
N SER A 130 -33.66 34.15 -14.19
CA SER A 130 -33.18 34.65 -15.48
C SER A 130 -33.78 33.85 -16.64
N LEU A 131 -33.80 32.52 -16.49
CA LEU A 131 -34.40 31.61 -17.45
C LEU A 131 -35.91 31.82 -17.60
N GLU A 132 -36.63 32.02 -16.49
CA GLU A 132 -38.07 32.33 -16.52
C GLU A 132 -38.36 33.62 -17.29
N ARG A 133 -37.56 34.68 -17.06
CA ARG A 133 -37.65 35.93 -17.83
C ARG A 133 -37.39 35.70 -19.32
N GLY A 134 -36.36 34.92 -19.67
CA GLY A 134 -36.08 34.54 -21.06
C GLY A 134 -37.26 33.82 -21.72
N LYS A 135 -37.84 32.83 -21.04
CA LYS A 135 -39.04 32.11 -21.52
C LYS A 135 -40.25 33.04 -21.69
N ALA A 136 -40.46 33.97 -20.78
CA ALA A 136 -41.54 34.94 -20.88
C ALA A 136 -41.39 35.86 -22.10
N LEU A 137 -40.15 36.32 -22.39
CA LEU A 137 -39.85 37.12 -23.57
C LEU A 137 -40.09 36.35 -24.87
N VAL A 138 -39.71 35.07 -24.95
CA VAL A 138 -40.02 34.21 -26.10
C VAL A 138 -41.54 34.10 -26.30
N ARG A 139 -42.31 33.86 -25.23
CA ARG A 139 -43.78 33.83 -25.31
C ARG A 139 -44.36 35.15 -25.79
N TYR A 140 -43.77 36.28 -25.38
CA TYR A 140 -44.18 37.60 -25.84
C TYR A 140 -43.84 37.84 -27.32
N ALA A 141 -42.64 37.46 -27.76
CA ALA A 141 -42.21 37.55 -29.14
C ALA A 141 -43.13 36.76 -30.08
N ARG A 142 -43.49 35.52 -29.73
CA ARG A 142 -44.45 34.71 -30.49
C ARG A 142 -45.82 35.39 -30.63
N ARG A 143 -46.31 36.05 -29.56
CA ARG A 143 -47.56 36.83 -29.61
C ARG A 143 -47.46 38.02 -30.57
N LEU A 144 -46.33 38.73 -30.57
CA LEU A 144 -46.10 39.85 -31.48
C LEU A 144 -46.00 39.40 -32.94
N ALA A 145 -45.33 38.29 -33.20
CA ALA A 145 -45.27 37.69 -34.54
C ALA A 145 -46.65 37.32 -35.07
N ALA A 146 -47.48 36.68 -34.23
CA ALA A 146 -48.87 36.34 -34.57
C ALA A 146 -49.74 37.59 -34.85
N ALA A 147 -49.44 38.72 -34.21
CA ALA A 147 -50.10 40.00 -34.44
C ALA A 147 -49.53 40.80 -35.63
N GLY A 148 -48.61 40.23 -36.42
CA GLY A 148 -47.97 40.89 -37.56
C GLY A 148 -46.90 41.94 -37.19
N LYS A 149 -46.56 42.09 -35.90
CA LYS A 149 -45.57 43.06 -35.41
C LYS A 149 -44.16 42.46 -35.42
N ILE A 150 -43.59 42.29 -36.62
CA ILE A 150 -42.33 41.56 -36.83
C ILE A 150 -41.14 42.24 -36.15
N GLU A 151 -40.98 43.55 -36.27
CA GLU A 151 -39.86 44.29 -35.64
C GLU A 151 -39.88 44.17 -34.11
N GLY A 152 -41.08 44.23 -33.50
CA GLY A 152 -41.28 44.01 -32.07
C GLY A 152 -40.96 42.57 -31.64
N SER A 153 -41.33 41.59 -32.47
CA SER A 153 -40.98 40.19 -32.24
C SER A 153 -39.46 39.96 -32.29
N ARG A 154 -38.79 40.49 -33.32
CA ARG A 154 -37.33 40.38 -33.50
C ARG A 154 -36.56 40.98 -32.32
N SER A 155 -36.99 42.15 -31.85
CA SER A 155 -36.38 42.80 -30.68
C SER A 155 -36.61 42.01 -29.39
N ALA A 156 -37.81 41.46 -29.16
CA ALA A 156 -38.09 40.61 -27.99
C ALA A 156 -37.25 39.31 -27.99
N TYR A 157 -37.04 38.67 -29.14
CA TYR A 157 -36.15 37.50 -29.25
C TYR A 157 -34.69 37.85 -28.93
N ARG A 158 -34.18 38.97 -29.44
CA ARG A 158 -32.82 39.44 -29.14
C ARG A 158 -32.60 39.64 -27.64
N LEU A 159 -33.60 40.16 -26.92
CA LEU A 159 -33.54 40.31 -25.47
C LEU A 159 -33.64 38.98 -24.71
N ALA A 160 -34.32 37.98 -25.29
CA ALA A 160 -34.49 36.67 -24.65
C ALA A 160 -33.23 35.79 -24.74
N MET A 161 -32.55 35.79 -25.90
CA MET A 161 -31.39 34.93 -26.20
C MET A 161 -30.31 34.85 -25.11
N PRO A 162 -29.82 35.96 -24.50
CA PRO A 162 -28.78 35.89 -23.47
C PRO A 162 -29.28 35.30 -22.14
N LEU A 163 -30.60 35.28 -21.91
CA LEU A 163 -31.20 34.77 -20.68
C LEU A 163 -31.60 33.29 -20.78
N LEU A 164 -31.53 32.70 -21.97
CA LEU A 164 -31.87 31.30 -22.19
C LEU A 164 -30.66 30.39 -21.95
N ASN A 165 -30.96 29.22 -21.37
CA ASN A 165 -30.00 28.14 -21.20
C ASN A 165 -29.57 27.56 -22.56
N GLU A 166 -28.54 26.72 -22.53
CA GLU A 166 -27.93 26.16 -23.75
C GLU A 166 -28.89 25.34 -24.61
N GLN A 167 -29.92 24.76 -24.00
CA GLN A 167 -30.91 23.94 -24.71
C GLN A 167 -31.96 24.79 -25.45
N LEU A 168 -32.42 25.89 -24.87
CA LEU A 168 -33.52 26.69 -25.42
C LEU A 168 -33.04 27.79 -26.37
N ARG A 169 -31.80 28.25 -26.20
CA ARG A 169 -31.19 29.26 -27.07
C ARG A 169 -31.20 28.89 -28.57
N PRO A 170 -30.76 27.69 -29.01
CA PRO A 170 -30.77 27.35 -30.43
C PRO A 170 -32.19 27.26 -31.02
N LEU A 171 -33.17 26.81 -30.23
CA LEU A 171 -34.57 26.75 -30.65
C LEU A 171 -35.14 28.14 -30.89
N ALA A 172 -34.91 29.07 -29.95
CA ALA A 172 -35.33 30.46 -30.11
C ALA A 172 -34.61 31.15 -31.29
N MET A 173 -33.34 30.81 -31.54
CA MET A 173 -32.58 31.35 -32.66
C MET A 173 -33.11 30.85 -34.01
N ALA A 174 -33.46 29.56 -34.11
CA ALA A 174 -34.09 29.02 -35.30
C ALA A 174 -35.46 29.67 -35.58
N GLU A 175 -36.28 29.93 -34.54
CA GLU A 175 -37.54 30.66 -34.70
C GLU A 175 -37.32 32.12 -35.14
N TYR A 176 -36.34 32.80 -34.56
CA TYR A 176 -35.98 34.17 -34.94
C TYR A 176 -35.58 34.28 -36.42
N GLN A 177 -34.79 33.32 -36.92
CA GLN A 177 -34.35 33.30 -38.32
C GLN A 177 -35.48 33.03 -39.33
N ARG A 178 -36.59 32.42 -38.88
CA ARG A 178 -37.76 32.13 -39.72
C ARG A 178 -38.74 33.30 -39.84
N LEU A 179 -38.55 34.36 -39.06
CA LEU A 179 -39.41 35.54 -39.16
C LEU A 179 -39.21 36.22 -40.53
N PRO A 180 -40.30 36.60 -41.22
CA PRO A 180 -40.23 37.27 -42.52
C PRO A 180 -39.50 38.60 -42.46
#